data_AF-A0A496PQX0-F1
#
_entry.id   AF-A0A496PQX0-F1
#
_cell.length_a   1.000
_cell.length_b   1.000
_cell.length_c   1.000
_cell.angle_alpha   90.00
_cell.angle_beta   90.00
_cell.angle_gamma   90.00
#
_symmetry.space_group_name_H-M   'P 1'
#
loop_
_entity.id
_entity.type
_entity.pdbx_description
1 polymer ?
#
loop_
_entity_poly.entity_id
_entity_poly.type
_entity_poly.pdbx_seq_one_letter_code
_entity_poly.pdbx_strand_id
1 'polypeptide(L)'
;MFILRTVAVMSLIGLLLFAVLGCSDDDATPTGTTGDNDNNETVEFTQFEDLVKLYAPQVYVGPSGAPQGECDSIWTDGSHPLLGKVFGEDEPMSLYWNVDELDGAIETLADIMENADSMGISGDTSVTMPEGGTFTLQTLTSATSIPTQCQAIIGCQSVNLEQLVKFHFVGTDFSVDYHIGYSSTDSNQTYLTYFTAPNEGTGTESFLYYAYIDLYDSSIVIKGVFFKDYGDQTSARWVYHIESVDTSDFSYRMSWYADNFGGQSGLGCIIGGGNKDEQFAMKFRQYTPADNNVVDSSYILNQMFDGDYNYLSDDIATGYEEFVEESNIFTYDDMPSALLSSPWAN
;
A
#
# COMPACT_ATOMS: atom_id res chain seq x y z
N MET A 1 -5.93 15.65 9.92
CA MET A 1 -5.46 16.35 8.71
C MET A 1 -4.47 15.41 8.06
N PHE A 2 -4.97 14.42 7.33
CA PHE A 2 -4.18 13.29 6.84
C PHE A 2 -4.06 13.37 5.31
N ILE A 3 -2.81 13.45 4.85
CA ILE A 3 -2.25 12.81 3.64
C ILE A 3 -3.07 12.92 2.35
N LEU A 4 -3.57 14.11 2.01
CA LEU A 4 -4.13 14.39 0.68
C LEU A 4 -3.05 14.56 -0.42
N ARG A 5 -1.85 13.97 -0.25
CA ARG A 5 -0.65 14.37 -1.02
C ARG A 5 0.13 13.25 -1.71
N THR A 6 0.03 11.97 -1.35
CA THR A 6 0.76 10.91 -2.07
C THR A 6 0.23 10.72 -3.48
N VAL A 7 -1.09 10.51 -3.66
CA VAL A 7 -1.72 10.48 -5.00
C VAL A 7 -1.48 11.79 -5.77
N ALA A 8 -1.61 12.96 -5.12
CA ALA A 8 -1.38 14.24 -5.78
C ALA A 8 0.09 14.45 -6.20
N VAL A 9 1.05 13.92 -5.45
CA VAL A 9 2.48 13.93 -5.79
C VAL A 9 2.77 12.91 -6.88
N MET A 10 2.17 11.71 -6.85
CA MET A 10 2.29 10.71 -7.91
C MET A 10 1.69 11.20 -9.24
N SER A 11 0.48 11.74 -9.24
CA SER A 11 -0.13 12.37 -10.42
C SER A 11 0.66 13.59 -10.91
N LEU A 12 1.26 14.38 -10.01
CA LEU A 12 2.13 15.50 -10.38
C LEU A 12 3.47 15.01 -10.95
N ILE A 13 4.05 13.93 -10.43
CA ILE A 13 5.27 13.31 -10.95
C ILE A 13 5.00 12.76 -12.36
N GLY A 14 3.87 12.06 -12.56
CA GLY A 14 3.40 11.68 -13.90
C GLY A 14 3.31 12.90 -14.82
N LEU A 15 2.53 13.92 -14.44
CA LEU A 15 2.36 15.18 -15.20
C LEU A 15 3.67 15.92 -15.52
N LEU A 16 4.62 15.97 -14.59
CA LEU A 16 5.92 16.64 -14.79
C LEU A 16 6.85 15.81 -15.69
N LEU A 17 6.82 14.47 -15.60
CA LEU A 17 7.50 13.59 -16.56
C LEU A 17 6.98 13.80 -17.98
N PHE A 18 5.65 13.90 -18.16
CA PHE A 18 5.02 14.14 -19.47
C PHE A 18 5.40 15.50 -20.09
N ALA A 19 5.57 16.55 -19.27
CA ALA A 19 5.95 17.88 -19.76
C ALA A 19 7.42 17.95 -20.24
N VAL A 20 8.28 17.10 -19.68
CA VAL A 20 9.74 17.18 -19.86
C VAL A 20 10.27 16.19 -20.89
N LEU A 21 9.63 15.01 -21.02
CA LEU A 21 9.94 14.03 -22.06
C LEU A 21 9.26 14.37 -23.41
N GLY A 22 8.22 15.22 -23.40
CA GLY A 22 7.41 15.59 -24.56
C GLY A 22 7.73 16.93 -25.23
N CYS A 23 8.87 17.58 -24.96
CA CYS A 23 9.21 18.87 -25.57
C CYS A 23 10.65 18.92 -26.10
N SER A 24 10.87 18.30 -27.27
CA SER A 24 11.90 18.73 -28.21
C SER A 24 11.21 19.19 -29.49
N ASP A 25 10.74 20.45 -29.50
CA ASP A 25 10.51 21.20 -30.73
C ASP A 25 11.89 21.40 -31.38
N ASP A 26 12.26 20.53 -32.33
CA ASP A 26 13.14 20.92 -33.41
C ASP A 26 12.77 20.15 -34.69
N ASP A 27 12.39 20.95 -35.67
CA ASP A 27 11.94 20.66 -37.01
C ASP A 27 13.00 19.82 -37.77
N ALA A 28 12.93 18.49 -37.65
CA ALA A 28 13.67 17.57 -38.51
C ALA A 28 12.70 16.60 -39.18
N THR A 29 12.59 16.76 -40.49
CA THR A 29 11.70 16.06 -41.42
C THR A 29 11.77 14.53 -41.23
N PRO A 30 10.63 13.82 -41.13
CA PRO A 30 10.63 12.37 -40.94
C PRO A 30 11.13 11.71 -42.23
N THR A 31 12.38 11.27 -42.23
CA THR A 31 12.93 10.41 -43.27
C THR A 31 13.49 9.15 -42.62
N GLY A 32 12.73 8.07 -42.73
CA GLY A 32 13.20 6.71 -42.49
C GLY A 32 12.43 5.99 -41.41
N THR A 33 11.51 5.13 -41.85
CA THR A 33 11.07 3.91 -41.15
C THR A 33 10.84 4.05 -39.64
N THR A 34 9.60 4.37 -39.26
CA THR A 34 9.01 3.87 -38.00
C THR A 34 9.02 2.34 -38.10
N GLY A 35 10.13 1.72 -37.69
CA GLY A 35 10.07 0.36 -37.21
C GLY A 35 9.34 0.39 -35.87
N ASP A 36 8.36 -0.49 -35.69
CA ASP A 36 8.10 -1.05 -34.37
C ASP A 36 9.46 -1.40 -33.78
N ASN A 37 9.89 -0.65 -32.79
CA ASN A 37 10.94 -1.10 -31.90
C ASN A 37 10.21 -1.75 -30.72
N ASP A 38 9.57 -2.90 -30.95
CA ASP A 38 9.04 -3.83 -29.93
C ASP A 38 10.19 -4.39 -29.06
N ASN A 39 11.01 -3.51 -28.47
CA ASN A 39 12.17 -3.90 -27.68
C ASN A 39 11.84 -3.95 -26.19
N ASN A 40 10.70 -3.40 -25.77
CA ASN A 40 10.05 -3.74 -24.52
C ASN A 40 8.82 -4.57 -24.91
N GLU A 41 8.83 -5.89 -24.67
CA GLU A 41 7.58 -6.66 -24.67
C GLU A 41 6.57 -5.88 -23.83
N THR A 42 5.40 -5.54 -24.37
CA THR A 42 4.39 -4.76 -23.65
C THR A 42 4.00 -5.53 -22.39
N VAL A 43 4.57 -5.15 -21.24
CA VAL A 43 4.26 -5.78 -19.97
C VAL A 43 2.91 -5.22 -19.53
N GLU A 44 1.87 -6.05 -19.60
CA GLU A 44 0.59 -5.72 -18.99
C GLU A 44 0.70 -5.91 -17.47
N PHE A 45 0.56 -4.82 -16.72
CA PHE A 45 0.57 -4.85 -15.27
C PHE A 45 -0.85 -5.00 -14.74
N THR A 46 -1.04 -5.94 -13.81
CA THR A 46 -2.34 -6.16 -13.17
C THR A 46 -2.63 -5.07 -12.14
N GLN A 47 -3.81 -4.47 -12.21
CA GLN A 47 -4.35 -3.60 -11.16
C GLN A 47 -4.94 -4.45 -10.02
N PHE A 48 -4.52 -4.20 -8.78
CA PHE A 48 -4.91 -4.98 -7.61
C PHE A 48 -6.26 -4.55 -7.03
N GLU A 49 -6.75 -3.34 -7.28
CA GLU A 49 -8.02 -2.86 -6.74
C GLU A 49 -9.19 -3.72 -7.22
N ASP A 50 -9.27 -4.01 -8.52
CA ASP A 50 -10.29 -4.90 -9.07
C ASP A 50 -10.22 -6.30 -8.48
N LEU A 51 -9.02 -6.82 -8.24
CA LEU A 51 -8.82 -8.14 -7.62
C LEU A 51 -9.20 -8.13 -6.14
N VAL A 52 -8.81 -7.12 -5.38
CA VAL A 52 -9.21 -6.99 -3.97
C VAL A 52 -10.73 -6.87 -3.89
N LYS A 53 -11.39 -6.15 -4.80
CA LYS A 53 -12.86 -6.10 -4.90
C LYS A 53 -13.49 -7.47 -5.20
N LEU A 54 -12.76 -8.43 -5.77
CA LEU A 54 -13.22 -9.81 -5.95
C LEU A 54 -13.16 -10.66 -4.67
N TYR A 55 -12.37 -10.29 -3.66
CA TYR A 55 -12.13 -11.15 -2.48
C TYR A 55 -12.50 -10.50 -1.15
N ALA A 56 -12.36 -9.17 -1.05
CA ALA A 56 -12.65 -8.42 0.16
C ALA A 56 -14.12 -7.97 0.23
N PRO A 57 -14.67 -7.76 1.45
CA PRO A 57 -15.94 -7.08 1.64
C PRO A 57 -15.95 -5.69 0.98
N GLN A 58 -17.04 -5.34 0.28
CA GLN A 58 -17.19 -4.10 -0.51
C GLN A 58 -16.81 -2.81 0.25
N VAL A 59 -16.47 -1.71 -0.44
CA VAL A 59 -16.19 -0.43 0.23
C VAL A 59 -17.34 -0.04 1.16
N TYR A 60 -17.03 0.16 2.44
CA TYR A 60 -18.06 0.49 3.43
C TYR A 60 -18.45 1.96 3.35
N VAL A 61 -19.65 2.24 2.84
CA VAL A 61 -20.26 3.57 2.86
C VAL A 61 -21.37 3.59 3.92
N GLY A 62 -21.11 4.27 5.04
CA GLY A 62 -22.07 4.38 6.14
C GLY A 62 -23.38 5.06 5.71
N PRO A 63 -24.53 4.71 6.32
CA PRO A 63 -25.83 5.25 5.91
C PRO A 63 -25.95 6.77 6.14
N SER A 64 -26.52 7.49 5.18
CA SER A 64 -26.80 8.93 5.31
C SER A 64 -27.89 9.19 6.36
N GLY A 65 -27.54 9.81 7.49
CA GLY A 65 -28.51 10.28 8.49
C GLY A 65 -29.00 9.23 9.50
N ALA A 66 -28.16 8.27 9.87
CA ALA A 66 -28.54 7.19 10.77
C ALA A 66 -29.06 7.65 12.15
N PRO A 67 -30.13 7.02 12.68
CA PRO A 67 -30.78 7.42 13.92
C PRO A 67 -29.98 7.02 15.16
N GLN A 68 -30.00 7.91 16.16
CA GLN A 68 -29.54 7.68 17.53
C GLN A 68 -30.34 6.53 18.16
N GLY A 69 -29.71 5.36 18.30
CA GLY A 69 -30.20 4.23 19.08
C GLY A 69 -29.23 3.94 20.22
N GLU A 70 -29.76 3.77 21.43
CA GLU A 70 -29.02 3.55 22.66
C GLU A 70 -28.11 2.33 22.56
N CYS A 71 -26.83 2.55 22.29
CA CYS A 71 -25.82 2.35 23.31
C CYS A 71 -24.55 3.13 22.94
N ASP A 72 -23.54 3.15 23.80
CA ASP A 72 -22.18 3.66 23.53
C ASP A 72 -21.45 2.88 22.38
N SER A 73 -22.14 2.46 21.32
CA SER A 73 -22.27 1.02 20.96
C SER A 73 -22.26 0.62 19.50
N ILE A 74 -22.15 1.58 18.59
CA ILE A 74 -22.00 1.30 17.16
C ILE A 74 -20.60 1.68 16.67
N TRP A 75 -19.63 1.68 17.60
CA TRP A 75 -18.19 2.03 17.51
C TRP A 75 -17.80 3.44 17.99
N THR A 76 -18.58 3.97 18.94
CA THR A 76 -18.43 5.18 19.79
C THR A 76 -18.88 6.56 19.26
N ASP A 77 -19.21 6.73 17.98
CA ASP A 77 -20.31 7.63 17.51
C ASP A 77 -20.47 7.63 15.98
N GLY A 78 -21.73 7.60 15.51
CA GLY A 78 -22.12 7.44 14.10
C GLY A 78 -22.38 5.98 13.72
N SER A 79 -23.09 5.75 12.62
CA SER A 79 -23.51 4.42 12.14
C SER A 79 -22.37 3.62 11.51
N HIS A 80 -21.52 3.02 12.34
CA HIS A 80 -20.43 2.09 12.00
C HIS A 80 -19.08 2.70 11.54
N PRO A 81 -18.46 3.64 12.29
CA PRO A 81 -17.20 4.27 11.91
C PRO A 81 -16.00 3.31 11.83
N LEU A 82 -15.99 2.17 12.54
CA LEU A 82 -14.86 1.23 12.45
C LEU A 82 -14.81 0.52 11.10
N LEU A 83 -15.95 0.13 10.52
CA LEU A 83 -15.99 -0.49 9.19
C LEU A 83 -15.50 0.49 8.11
N GLY A 84 -15.82 1.78 8.21
CA GLY A 84 -15.24 2.80 7.34
C GLY A 84 -13.72 2.99 7.53
N LYS A 85 -13.18 2.74 8.73
CA LYS A 85 -11.74 2.76 9.00
C LYS A 85 -11.01 1.48 8.58
N VAL A 86 -11.75 0.38 8.42
CA VAL A 86 -11.21 -0.93 8.02
C VAL A 86 -11.33 -1.10 6.50
N PHE A 87 -12.54 -0.92 5.96
CA PHE A 87 -12.94 -1.17 4.58
C PHE A 87 -13.40 0.11 3.86
N GLY A 88 -12.94 1.29 4.27
CA GLY A 88 -13.23 2.54 3.56
C GLY A 88 -12.06 3.06 2.72
N GLU A 89 -12.27 4.25 2.17
CA GLU A 89 -11.31 4.97 1.33
C GLU A 89 -10.88 6.30 1.96
N ASP A 90 -11.45 6.69 3.11
CA ASP A 90 -11.22 8.04 3.66
C ASP A 90 -9.96 8.17 4.52
N GLU A 91 -9.42 7.06 5.02
CA GLU A 91 -8.32 7.05 5.97
C GLU A 91 -7.10 6.32 5.39
N PRO A 92 -5.86 6.84 5.60
CA PRO A 92 -4.65 6.29 4.97
C PRO A 92 -4.33 4.83 5.32
N MET A 93 -4.88 4.34 6.42
CA MET A 93 -4.68 2.99 6.91
C MET A 93 -5.84 2.04 6.58
N SER A 94 -6.89 2.52 5.93
CA SER A 94 -8.00 1.67 5.48
C SER A 94 -7.56 0.74 4.35
N LEU A 95 -8.23 -0.40 4.22
CA LEU A 95 -7.94 -1.42 3.21
C LEU A 95 -7.89 -0.82 1.80
N TYR A 96 -8.99 -0.18 1.37
CA TYR A 96 -9.13 0.27 0.00
C TYR A 96 -8.22 1.46 -0.32
N TRP A 97 -7.93 2.34 0.64
CA TRP A 97 -6.90 3.37 0.45
C TRP A 97 -5.51 2.78 0.21
N ASN A 98 -5.10 1.77 1.00
CA ASN A 98 -3.79 1.14 0.80
C ASN A 98 -3.68 0.43 -0.57
N VAL A 99 -4.79 -0.09 -1.09
CA VAL A 99 -4.83 -0.76 -2.40
C VAL A 99 -4.85 0.27 -3.53
N ASP A 100 -5.60 1.38 -3.39
CA ASP A 100 -5.60 2.50 -4.33
C ASP A 100 -4.19 3.12 -4.50
N GLU A 101 -3.45 3.29 -3.39
CA GLU A 101 -2.07 3.78 -3.43
C GLU A 101 -1.11 2.80 -4.15
N LEU A 102 -1.34 1.49 -4.03
CA LEU A 102 -0.57 0.48 -4.78
C LEU A 102 -0.90 0.54 -6.27
N ASP A 103 -2.18 0.68 -6.63
CA ASP A 103 -2.59 0.77 -8.03
C ASP A 103 -2.09 2.05 -8.69
N GLY A 104 -2.11 3.17 -7.97
CA GLY A 104 -1.46 4.40 -8.43
C GLY A 104 0.03 4.23 -8.71
N ALA A 105 0.73 3.39 -7.93
CA ALA A 105 2.13 3.03 -8.20
C ALA A 105 2.29 2.24 -9.50
N ILE A 106 1.37 1.30 -9.75
CA ILE A 106 1.39 0.41 -10.93
C ILE A 106 1.01 1.19 -12.19
N GLU A 107 0.01 2.07 -12.11
CA GLU A 107 -0.34 3.00 -13.19
C GLU A 107 0.85 3.90 -13.54
N THR A 108 1.52 4.46 -12.52
CA THR A 108 2.73 5.25 -12.71
C THR A 108 3.83 4.44 -13.42
N LEU A 109 4.02 3.17 -13.03
CA LEU A 109 4.95 2.27 -13.70
C LEU A 109 4.57 2.04 -15.17
N ALA A 110 3.31 1.72 -15.44
CA ALA A 110 2.79 1.45 -16.78
C ALA A 110 2.99 2.64 -17.71
N ASP A 111 2.58 3.83 -17.27
CA ASP A 111 2.76 5.08 -18.00
C ASP A 111 4.23 5.32 -18.34
N ILE A 112 5.13 5.07 -17.39
CA ILE A 112 6.56 5.31 -17.61
C ILE A 112 7.15 4.30 -18.58
N MET A 113 6.77 3.03 -18.48
CA MET A 113 7.21 2.00 -19.42
C MET A 113 6.74 2.30 -20.85
N GLU A 114 5.48 2.73 -21.02
CA GLU A 114 4.94 3.15 -22.33
C GLU A 114 5.72 4.34 -22.92
N ASN A 115 5.99 5.36 -22.11
CA ASN A 115 6.76 6.53 -22.57
C ASN A 115 8.21 6.17 -22.89
N ALA A 116 8.87 5.39 -22.04
CA ALA A 116 10.24 4.93 -22.26
C ALA A 116 10.35 4.19 -23.60
N ASP A 117 9.39 3.31 -23.88
CA ASP A 117 9.30 2.60 -25.16
C ASP A 117 9.10 3.55 -26.35
N SER A 118 8.17 4.51 -26.24
CA SER A 118 7.93 5.51 -27.28
C SER A 118 9.17 6.36 -27.62
N MET A 119 10.07 6.54 -26.65
CA MET A 119 11.33 7.25 -26.79
C MET A 119 12.51 6.35 -27.19
N GLY A 120 12.28 5.04 -27.34
CA GLY A 120 13.33 4.05 -27.62
C GLY A 120 14.31 3.84 -26.47
N ILE A 121 13.92 4.20 -25.24
CA ILE A 121 14.68 3.91 -24.02
C ILE A 121 14.44 2.45 -23.65
N SER A 122 15.48 1.64 -23.77
CA SER A 122 15.45 0.21 -23.44
C SER A 122 16.72 -0.20 -22.69
N GLY A 123 16.59 -1.23 -21.86
CA GLY A 123 17.68 -1.77 -21.05
C GLY A 123 18.20 -0.79 -19.98
N ASP A 124 19.37 -1.11 -19.42
CA ASP A 124 19.97 -0.35 -18.32
C ASP A 124 20.29 1.08 -18.75
N THR A 125 19.46 2.03 -18.32
CA THR A 125 19.53 3.44 -18.72
C THR A 125 19.34 4.36 -17.52
N SER A 126 20.05 5.48 -17.49
CA SER A 126 19.79 6.58 -16.55
C SER A 126 19.71 7.90 -17.30
N VAL A 127 18.64 8.65 -17.05
CA VAL A 127 18.38 9.96 -17.66
C VAL A 127 18.23 11.02 -16.57
N THR A 128 18.90 12.16 -16.74
CA THR A 128 18.68 13.33 -15.87
C THR A 128 17.54 14.16 -16.44
N MET A 129 16.57 14.50 -15.60
CA MET A 129 15.44 15.33 -16.03
C MET A 129 15.86 16.81 -16.07
N PRO A 130 15.48 17.58 -17.11
CA PRO A 130 15.68 19.02 -17.21
C PRO A 130 15.32 19.86 -15.98
N GLU A 131 14.31 19.47 -15.21
CA GLU A 131 13.88 20.17 -14.00
C GLU A 131 14.70 19.82 -12.74
N GLY A 132 15.67 18.90 -12.87
CA GLY A 132 16.34 18.27 -11.74
C GLY A 132 15.74 16.90 -11.42
N GLY A 133 16.58 15.98 -10.98
CA GLY A 133 16.18 14.59 -10.72
C GLY A 133 16.71 13.58 -11.74
N THR A 134 16.40 12.31 -11.51
CA THR A 134 16.87 11.19 -12.32
C THR A 134 15.80 10.14 -12.52
N PHE A 135 15.73 9.63 -13.75
CA PHE A 135 15.06 8.38 -14.10
C PHE A 135 16.11 7.30 -14.29
N THR A 136 15.86 6.09 -13.81
CA THR A 136 16.70 4.93 -14.06
C THR A 136 15.85 3.70 -14.34
N LEU A 137 16.14 3.02 -15.45
CA LEU A 137 15.69 1.66 -15.72
C LEU A 137 16.90 0.75 -15.54
N GLN A 138 16.74 -0.34 -14.79
CA GLN A 138 17.83 -1.25 -14.47
C GLN A 138 17.35 -2.69 -14.43
N THR A 139 18.06 -3.56 -15.13
CA THR A 139 17.92 -5.02 -15.01
C THR A 139 18.51 -5.50 -13.69
N LEU A 140 17.75 -6.29 -12.95
CA LEU A 140 18.16 -6.89 -11.70
C LEU A 140 18.66 -8.31 -11.94
N THR A 141 19.90 -8.60 -11.52
CA THR A 141 20.56 -9.90 -11.72
C THR A 141 20.75 -10.69 -10.42
N SER A 142 20.34 -10.10 -9.29
CA SER A 142 20.46 -10.67 -7.95
C SER A 142 19.21 -10.36 -7.15
N ALA A 143 18.89 -11.23 -6.18
CA ALA A 143 17.80 -11.01 -5.24
C ALA A 143 17.92 -9.63 -4.56
N THR A 144 16.82 -8.88 -4.55
CA THR A 144 16.71 -7.60 -3.86
C THR A 144 16.51 -7.88 -2.37
N SER A 145 17.35 -7.31 -1.51
CA SER A 145 17.24 -7.50 -0.07
C SER A 145 16.11 -6.64 0.50
N ILE A 146 15.28 -7.23 1.36
CA ILE A 146 14.27 -6.49 2.11
C ILE A 146 14.96 -5.83 3.32
N PRO A 147 14.74 -4.52 3.58
CA PRO A 147 15.27 -3.85 4.76
C PRO A 147 14.91 -4.59 6.04
N THR A 148 15.87 -4.77 6.96
CA THR A 148 15.69 -5.59 8.18
C THR A 148 14.44 -5.23 8.96
N GLN A 149 14.13 -3.94 9.08
CA GLN A 149 12.96 -3.43 9.79
C GLN A 149 11.60 -3.75 9.12
N CYS A 150 11.61 -4.24 7.87
CA CYS A 150 10.40 -4.65 7.16
C CYS A 150 10.28 -6.19 7.08
N GLN A 151 11.34 -6.96 7.33
CA GLN A 151 11.39 -8.40 7.04
C GLN A 151 10.32 -9.20 7.79
N ALA A 152 9.98 -8.83 9.03
CA ALA A 152 8.96 -9.52 9.81
C ALA A 152 7.56 -9.35 9.19
N ILE A 153 7.26 -8.16 8.66
CA ILE A 153 5.99 -7.84 8.00
C ILE A 153 5.94 -8.46 6.60
N ILE A 154 6.98 -8.24 5.81
CA ILE A 154 7.06 -8.75 4.43
C ILE A 154 7.12 -10.29 4.43
N GLY A 155 7.72 -10.90 5.46
CA GLY A 155 7.80 -12.36 5.62
C GLY A 155 8.94 -13.01 4.82
N CYS A 156 9.86 -12.21 4.26
CA CYS A 156 11.04 -12.69 3.56
C CYS A 156 12.24 -11.75 3.75
N GLN A 157 13.44 -12.29 3.55
CA GLN A 157 14.69 -11.51 3.61
C GLN A 157 15.06 -10.88 2.26
N SER A 158 14.56 -11.45 1.17
CA SER A 158 14.83 -11.00 -0.18
C SER A 158 13.74 -11.43 -1.14
N VAL A 159 13.58 -10.67 -2.22
CA VAL A 159 12.66 -10.96 -3.33
C VAL A 159 13.45 -11.00 -4.64
N ASN A 160 13.06 -11.91 -5.53
CA ASN A 160 13.63 -11.96 -6.88
C ASN A 160 12.77 -11.06 -7.77
N LEU A 161 13.41 -10.06 -8.36
CA LEU A 161 12.81 -9.09 -9.27
C LEU A 161 13.73 -9.02 -10.49
N GLU A 162 13.17 -8.69 -11.64
CA GLU A 162 13.87 -8.71 -12.93
C GLU A 162 14.21 -7.30 -13.41
N GLN A 163 13.35 -6.33 -13.07
CA GLN A 163 13.48 -4.94 -13.47
C GLN A 163 13.33 -4.03 -12.27
N LEU A 164 13.98 -2.88 -12.35
CA LEU A 164 13.91 -1.81 -11.38
C LEU A 164 13.78 -0.48 -12.10
N VAL A 165 12.76 0.27 -11.71
CA VAL A 165 12.51 1.62 -12.17
C VAL A 165 12.71 2.56 -10.98
N LYS A 166 13.62 3.52 -11.10
CA LYS A 166 13.89 4.53 -10.07
C LYS A 166 13.57 5.92 -10.58
N PHE A 167 12.98 6.72 -9.71
CA PHE A 167 12.74 8.12 -9.88
C PHE A 167 13.26 8.86 -8.68
N HIS A 168 14.10 9.85 -8.94
CA HIS A 168 14.42 10.89 -7.98
C HIS A 168 13.86 12.18 -8.56
N PHE A 169 12.92 12.80 -7.85
CA PHE A 169 12.38 14.11 -8.20
C PHE A 169 12.97 15.17 -7.28
N VAL A 170 13.34 16.32 -7.85
CA VAL A 170 13.81 17.48 -7.09
C VAL A 170 12.90 18.66 -7.41
N GLY A 171 12.05 19.03 -6.46
CA GLY A 171 11.29 20.26 -6.49
C GLY A 171 12.06 21.42 -5.86
N THR A 172 11.47 22.61 -5.91
CA THR A 172 12.08 23.83 -5.33
C THR A 172 12.43 23.69 -3.85
N ASP A 173 11.56 23.01 -3.08
CA ASP A 173 11.66 22.89 -1.62
C ASP A 173 11.49 21.44 -1.12
N PHE A 174 11.58 20.44 -2.00
CA PHE A 174 11.41 19.03 -1.63
C PHE A 174 12.11 18.10 -2.61
N SER A 175 12.41 16.88 -2.17
CA SER A 175 12.82 15.78 -3.05
C SER A 175 11.95 14.56 -2.78
N VAL A 176 11.83 13.67 -3.76
CA VAL A 176 11.12 12.40 -3.61
C VAL A 176 11.95 11.31 -4.27
N ASP A 177 12.11 10.18 -3.58
CA ASP A 177 12.59 8.96 -4.21
C ASP A 177 11.43 7.96 -4.34
N TYR A 178 11.24 7.45 -5.54
CA TYR A 178 10.24 6.45 -5.87
C TYR A 178 10.92 5.33 -6.63
N HIS A 179 10.91 4.11 -6.09
CA HIS A 179 11.57 2.95 -6.68
C HIS A 179 10.56 1.80 -6.81
N ILE A 180 10.45 1.23 -7.99
CA ILE A 180 9.54 0.12 -8.29
C ILE A 180 10.36 -0.99 -8.90
N GLY A 181 10.57 -2.06 -8.13
CA GLY A 181 11.12 -3.29 -8.65
C GLY A 181 10.01 -4.27 -8.99
N TYR A 182 10.08 -4.92 -10.15
CA TYR A 182 9.06 -5.86 -10.58
C TYR A 182 9.64 -7.10 -11.29
N SER A 183 8.87 -8.18 -11.29
CA SER A 183 9.02 -9.34 -12.17
C SER A 183 7.64 -9.74 -12.66
N SER A 184 7.53 -10.09 -13.94
CA SER A 184 6.27 -10.46 -14.57
C SER A 184 6.52 -11.66 -15.47
N THR A 185 5.78 -12.74 -15.22
CA THR A 185 5.84 -13.98 -16.00
C THR A 185 4.42 -14.37 -16.42
N ASP A 186 4.30 -15.37 -17.30
CA ASP A 186 3.01 -15.97 -17.67
C ASP A 186 2.23 -16.57 -16.48
N SER A 187 2.87 -16.72 -15.32
CA SER A 187 2.31 -17.39 -14.14
C SER A 187 2.10 -16.48 -12.93
N ASN A 188 2.84 -15.39 -12.81
CA ASN A 188 2.78 -14.52 -11.64
C ASN A 188 3.38 -13.14 -11.93
N GLN A 189 3.01 -12.19 -11.09
CA GLN A 189 3.64 -10.87 -11.03
C GLN A 189 4.04 -10.56 -9.60
N THR A 190 5.22 -9.95 -9.43
CA THR A 190 5.72 -9.51 -8.13
C THR A 190 6.17 -8.06 -8.22
N TYR A 191 5.78 -7.26 -7.24
CA TYR A 191 6.14 -5.84 -7.12
C TYR A 191 6.75 -5.57 -5.75
N LEU A 192 7.77 -4.74 -5.73
CA LEU A 192 8.30 -4.12 -4.52
C LEU A 192 8.39 -2.62 -4.80
N THR A 193 7.61 -1.82 -4.08
CA THR A 193 7.58 -0.37 -4.26
C THR A 193 8.10 0.31 -3.02
N TYR A 194 9.10 1.16 -3.18
CA TYR A 194 9.65 1.98 -2.12
C TYR A 194 9.46 3.45 -2.45
N PHE A 195 8.95 4.19 -1.48
CA PHE A 195 8.77 5.63 -1.56
C PHE A 195 9.42 6.30 -0.35
N THR A 196 10.04 7.46 -0.58
CA THR A 196 10.39 8.39 0.51
C THR A 196 10.25 9.82 0.03
N ALA A 197 9.74 10.68 0.91
CA ALA A 197 9.64 12.10 0.67
C ALA A 197 10.06 12.86 1.93
N PRO A 198 11.18 13.60 1.92
CA PRO A 198 11.35 14.70 2.86
C PRO A 198 10.30 15.78 2.62
N ASN A 199 9.68 16.28 3.70
CA ASN A 199 8.94 17.53 3.70
C ASN A 199 9.77 18.53 4.50
N GLU A 200 10.49 19.42 3.81
CA GLU A 200 11.27 20.46 4.48
C GLU A 200 10.34 21.31 5.36
N GLY A 201 10.41 21.09 6.68
CA GLY A 201 9.73 21.88 7.70
C GLY A 201 8.49 21.27 8.35
N THR A 202 7.96 20.12 7.91
CA THR A 202 6.76 19.50 8.56
C THR A 202 6.74 17.96 8.65
N GLY A 203 7.85 17.28 8.35
CA GLY A 203 8.01 15.84 8.59
C GLY A 203 8.76 15.09 7.51
N THR A 204 8.97 13.80 7.69
CA THR A 204 9.52 12.91 6.65
C THR A 204 8.70 11.62 6.64
N GLU A 205 8.48 11.05 5.46
CA GLU A 205 7.75 9.78 5.36
C GLU A 205 8.40 8.83 4.37
N SER A 206 8.14 7.56 4.60
CA SER A 206 8.65 6.47 3.79
C SER A 206 7.68 5.30 3.82
N PHE A 207 7.58 4.61 2.71
CA PHE A 207 6.69 3.48 2.56
C PHE A 207 7.34 2.35 1.74
N LEU A 208 7.05 1.10 2.10
CA LEU A 208 7.43 -0.09 1.35
C LEU A 208 6.20 -0.99 1.12
N TYR A 209 5.77 -1.13 -0.14
CA TYR A 209 4.78 -2.12 -0.58
C TYR A 209 5.49 -3.35 -1.13
N TYR A 210 5.00 -4.54 -0.78
CA TYR A 210 5.24 -5.78 -1.51
C TYR A 210 3.90 -6.30 -2.00
N ALA A 211 3.82 -6.64 -3.28
CA ALA A 211 2.64 -7.27 -3.85
C ALA A 211 3.03 -8.47 -4.69
N TYR A 212 2.24 -9.53 -4.61
CA TYR A 212 2.37 -10.73 -5.40
C TYR A 212 1.00 -11.18 -5.87
N ILE A 213 0.93 -11.67 -7.10
CA ILE A 213 -0.25 -12.30 -7.68
C ILE A 213 0.16 -13.59 -8.39
N ASP A 214 -0.57 -14.67 -8.14
CA ASP A 214 -0.56 -15.85 -8.99
C ASP A 214 -1.65 -15.72 -10.05
N LEU A 215 -1.28 -15.78 -11.33
CA LEU A 215 -2.20 -15.54 -12.45
C LEU A 215 -3.08 -16.76 -12.77
N TYR A 216 -2.78 -17.95 -12.22
CA TYR A 216 -3.58 -19.16 -12.46
C TYR A 216 -4.82 -19.23 -11.58
N ASP A 217 -4.68 -18.92 -10.29
CA ASP A 217 -5.77 -18.95 -9.32
C ASP A 217 -6.21 -17.55 -8.85
N SER A 218 -5.51 -16.50 -9.30
CA SER A 218 -5.76 -15.10 -8.93
C SER A 218 -5.59 -14.84 -7.42
N SER A 219 -4.84 -15.68 -6.71
CA SER A 219 -4.45 -15.40 -5.33
C SER A 219 -3.55 -14.16 -5.27
N ILE A 220 -3.78 -13.33 -4.26
CA ILE A 220 -3.00 -12.11 -4.05
C ILE A 220 -2.40 -12.09 -2.66
N VAL A 221 -1.21 -11.49 -2.56
CA VAL A 221 -0.57 -11.14 -1.29
C VAL A 221 -0.10 -9.70 -1.38
N ILE A 222 -0.60 -8.83 -0.51
CA ILE A 222 -0.18 -7.43 -0.42
C ILE A 222 0.28 -7.14 1.01
N LYS A 223 1.47 -6.58 1.16
CA LYS A 223 2.08 -6.25 2.45
C LYS A 223 2.63 -4.84 2.41
N GLY A 224 2.39 -4.08 3.46
CA GLY A 224 2.79 -2.68 3.53
C GLY A 224 3.45 -2.33 4.86
N VAL A 225 4.45 -1.44 4.81
CA VAL A 225 5.11 -0.85 5.97
C VAL A 225 5.19 0.66 5.76
N PHE A 226 4.57 1.43 6.64
CA PHE A 226 4.59 2.90 6.63
C PHE A 226 5.32 3.46 7.85
N PHE A 227 6.07 4.54 7.62
CA PHE A 227 6.59 5.38 8.67
C PHE A 227 6.48 6.87 8.28
N LYS A 228 5.98 7.69 9.21
CA LYS A 228 6.04 9.15 9.14
C LYS A 228 6.53 9.72 10.45
N ASP A 229 7.52 10.59 10.36
CA ASP A 229 7.94 11.51 11.42
C ASP A 229 7.34 12.88 11.14
N TYR A 230 6.69 13.50 12.12
CA TYR A 230 6.11 14.84 12.00
C TYR A 230 7.13 15.97 12.27
N GLY A 231 8.36 15.64 12.66
CA GLY A 231 9.43 16.60 12.95
C GLY A 231 9.33 17.25 14.34
N ASP A 232 8.36 16.83 15.15
CA ASP A 232 8.11 17.32 16.51
C ASP A 232 8.26 16.23 17.58
N GLN A 233 9.03 15.17 17.25
CA GLN A 233 9.22 13.96 18.06
C GLN A 233 7.97 13.06 18.14
N THR A 234 6.97 13.30 17.29
CA THR A 234 5.85 12.38 17.09
C THR A 234 5.93 11.71 15.72
N SER A 235 5.35 10.53 15.65
CA SER A 235 5.34 9.65 14.49
C SER A 235 4.00 8.94 14.34
N ALA A 236 3.69 8.59 13.10
CA ALA A 236 2.62 7.68 12.75
C ALA A 236 3.20 6.52 11.95
N ARG A 237 2.73 5.31 12.24
CA ARG A 237 3.25 4.08 11.63
C ARG A 237 2.07 3.16 11.40
N TRP A 238 2.11 2.39 10.34
CA TRP A 238 1.21 1.27 10.19
C TRP A 238 1.83 0.19 9.33
N VAL A 239 1.38 -1.02 9.56
CA VAL A 239 1.78 -2.20 8.82
C VAL A 239 0.54 -3.01 8.51
N TYR A 240 0.50 -3.64 7.35
CA TYR A 240 -0.64 -4.47 6.99
C TYR A 240 -0.25 -5.65 6.12
N HIS A 241 -1.14 -6.64 6.09
CA HIS A 241 -1.07 -7.82 5.25
C HIS A 241 -2.48 -8.17 4.79
N ILE A 242 -2.62 -8.28 3.47
CA ILE A 242 -3.80 -8.73 2.75
C ILE A 242 -3.41 -10.00 2.01
N GLU A 243 -4.21 -11.04 2.13
CA GLU A 243 -3.98 -12.30 1.44
C GLU A 243 -5.31 -12.91 1.00
N SER A 244 -5.36 -13.47 -0.21
CA SER A 244 -6.47 -14.31 -0.66
C SER A 244 -6.00 -15.70 -1.08
N VAL A 245 -6.84 -16.71 -0.83
CA VAL A 245 -6.63 -18.09 -1.28
C VAL A 245 -7.83 -18.53 -2.12
N ASP A 246 -7.56 -19.09 -3.30
CA ASP A 246 -8.54 -19.76 -4.17
C ASP A 246 -9.83 -18.93 -4.46
N THR A 247 -9.72 -17.61 -4.54
CA THR A 247 -10.80 -16.64 -4.78
C THR A 247 -11.93 -16.59 -3.74
N SER A 248 -11.96 -17.48 -2.75
CA SER A 248 -13.06 -17.58 -1.78
C SER A 248 -12.71 -17.01 -0.41
N ASP A 249 -11.44 -17.07 -0.03
CA ASP A 249 -11.01 -16.75 1.32
C ASP A 249 -10.11 -15.53 1.29
N PHE A 250 -10.48 -14.50 2.03
CA PHE A 250 -9.73 -13.27 2.18
C PHE A 250 -9.31 -13.13 3.64
N SER A 251 -8.07 -12.72 3.88
CA SER A 251 -7.57 -12.38 5.20
C SER A 251 -6.93 -11.00 5.18
N TYR A 252 -7.19 -10.25 6.25
CA TYR A 252 -6.69 -8.91 6.44
C TYR A 252 -6.21 -8.74 7.88
N ARG A 253 -4.97 -8.28 8.02
CA ARG A 253 -4.46 -7.81 9.30
C ARG A 253 -3.75 -6.49 9.13
N MET A 254 -3.99 -5.58 10.06
CA MET A 254 -3.39 -4.26 10.06
C MET A 254 -3.14 -3.84 11.49
N SER A 255 -2.04 -3.15 11.74
CA SER A 255 -1.86 -2.45 13.00
C SER A 255 -1.26 -1.08 12.75
N TRP A 256 -1.71 -0.10 13.53
CA TRP A 256 -1.27 1.28 13.43
C TRP A 256 -0.86 1.82 14.79
N TYR A 257 0.19 2.60 14.78
CA TYR A 257 0.77 3.25 15.94
C TYR A 257 0.66 4.76 15.80
N ALA A 258 0.38 5.42 16.93
CA ALA A 258 0.59 6.85 17.08
C ALA A 258 1.17 7.17 18.45
N ASP A 259 2.07 8.17 18.51
CA ASP A 259 2.65 8.64 19.77
C ASP A 259 1.63 9.34 20.70
N ASN A 260 0.51 9.80 20.15
CA ASN A 260 -0.54 10.47 20.91
C ASN A 260 -1.95 9.97 20.55
N PHE A 261 -2.42 9.04 21.36
CA PHE A 261 -3.74 8.43 21.36
C PHE A 261 -4.59 8.96 22.53
N GLY A 262 -4.62 10.28 22.72
CA GLY A 262 -5.31 10.90 23.86
C GLY A 262 -4.43 11.09 25.09
N GLY A 263 -3.13 11.38 24.89
CA GLY A 263 -2.17 11.71 25.93
C GLY A 263 -1.13 10.63 26.23
N GLN A 264 -1.20 9.47 25.55
CA GLN A 264 -0.22 8.38 25.60
C GLN A 264 -0.08 7.75 24.21
N SER A 265 0.95 6.94 23.98
CA SER A 265 1.05 6.17 22.73
C SER A 265 -0.08 5.14 22.64
N GLY A 266 -0.47 4.77 21.43
CA GLY A 266 -1.50 3.76 21.20
C GLY A 266 -1.17 2.87 20.02
N LEU A 267 -1.56 1.60 20.13
CA LEU A 267 -1.52 0.62 19.06
C LEU A 267 -2.95 0.12 18.80
N GLY A 268 -3.47 0.38 17.61
CA GLY A 268 -4.72 -0.23 17.13
C GLY A 268 -4.41 -1.42 16.24
N CYS A 269 -5.17 -2.50 16.38
CA CYS A 269 -4.95 -3.75 15.67
C CYS A 269 -6.26 -4.29 15.11
N ILE A 270 -6.29 -4.62 13.83
CA ILE A 270 -7.37 -5.31 13.16
C ILE A 270 -6.83 -6.65 12.64
N ILE A 271 -7.58 -7.71 12.87
CA ILE A 271 -7.40 -9.01 12.21
C ILE A 271 -8.77 -9.48 11.76
N GLY A 272 -8.88 -10.03 10.56
CA GLY A 272 -10.14 -10.50 10.03
C GLY A 272 -9.95 -11.35 8.80
N GLY A 273 -11.01 -12.07 8.46
CA GLY A 273 -11.02 -12.89 7.26
C GLY A 273 -12.35 -13.62 7.06
N GLY A 274 -12.47 -14.24 5.91
CA GLY A 274 -13.63 -15.02 5.52
C GLY A 274 -13.96 -14.86 4.04
N ASN A 275 -15.21 -15.16 3.71
CA ASN A 275 -15.72 -15.09 2.35
C ASN A 275 -16.60 -13.85 2.21
N LYS A 276 -16.26 -12.97 1.25
CA LYS A 276 -16.98 -11.70 1.07
C LYS A 276 -18.47 -11.85 0.74
N ASP A 277 -18.89 -12.98 0.17
CA ASP A 277 -20.28 -13.21 -0.25
C ASP A 277 -21.11 -13.92 0.82
N GLU A 278 -20.46 -14.57 1.78
CA GLU A 278 -21.13 -15.33 2.84
C GLU A 278 -20.98 -14.68 4.20
N GLN A 279 -19.78 -14.78 4.80
CA GLN A 279 -19.52 -14.27 6.14
C GLN A 279 -18.06 -13.88 6.30
N PHE A 280 -17.86 -12.85 7.11
CA PHE A 280 -16.56 -12.32 7.48
C PHE A 280 -16.47 -12.17 8.99
N ALA A 281 -15.34 -12.58 9.55
CA ALA A 281 -15.01 -12.40 10.95
C ALA A 281 -13.95 -11.31 11.12
N MET A 282 -14.08 -10.49 12.15
CA MET A 282 -13.14 -9.42 12.45
C MET A 282 -12.96 -9.27 13.96
N LYS A 283 -11.73 -9.00 14.39
CA LYS A 283 -11.41 -8.51 15.71
C LYS A 283 -10.71 -7.17 15.62
N PHE A 284 -11.05 -6.29 16.55
CA PHE A 284 -10.27 -5.10 16.85
C PHE A 284 -9.78 -5.15 18.29
N ARG A 285 -8.51 -4.76 18.47
CA ARG A 285 -7.82 -4.65 19.75
C ARG A 285 -7.11 -3.30 19.80
N GLN A 286 -7.07 -2.71 20.99
CA GLN A 286 -6.26 -1.52 21.24
C GLN A 286 -5.39 -1.72 22.48
N TYR A 287 -4.17 -1.20 22.41
CA TYR A 287 -3.22 -1.18 23.52
C TYR A 287 -2.81 0.25 23.81
N THR A 288 -3.07 0.71 25.04
CA THR A 288 -2.64 2.02 25.53
C THR A 288 -1.96 1.84 26.89
N PRO A 289 -0.64 2.10 27.04
CA PRO A 289 0.30 2.49 25.98
C PRO A 289 0.53 1.38 24.94
N ALA A 290 1.10 1.75 23.79
CA ALA A 290 1.25 0.85 22.64
C ALA A 290 2.06 -0.44 22.91
N ASP A 291 3.01 -0.39 23.84
CA ASP A 291 3.89 -1.50 24.23
C ASP A 291 3.30 -2.38 25.36
N ASN A 292 2.02 -2.17 25.70
CA ASN A 292 1.34 -2.94 26.72
C ASN A 292 0.99 -4.35 26.21
N ASN A 293 1.07 -5.34 27.10
CA ASN A 293 0.69 -6.73 26.80
C ASN A 293 -0.78 -7.03 27.15
N VAL A 294 -1.52 -6.04 27.65
CA VAL A 294 -2.93 -6.16 28.02
C VAL A 294 -3.75 -5.23 27.14
N VAL A 295 -4.76 -5.82 26.47
CA VAL A 295 -5.70 -5.07 25.64
C VAL A 295 -6.56 -4.16 26.53
N ASP A 296 -6.83 -2.95 26.05
CA ASP A 296 -7.78 -2.04 26.67
C ASP A 296 -9.18 -2.64 26.64
N SER A 297 -9.79 -2.87 27.81
CA SER A 297 -11.07 -3.58 27.93
C SER A 297 -12.22 -2.93 27.18
N SER A 298 -12.16 -1.60 26.97
CA SER A 298 -13.17 -0.84 26.22
C SER A 298 -13.04 -1.00 24.69
N TYR A 299 -11.96 -1.62 24.23
CA TYR A 299 -11.57 -1.74 22.82
C TYR A 299 -11.29 -3.21 22.44
N ILE A 300 -11.96 -4.14 23.11
CA ILE A 300 -12.03 -5.56 22.73
C ILE A 300 -13.30 -5.77 21.94
N LEU A 301 -13.15 -5.85 20.63
CA LEU A 301 -14.28 -5.90 19.72
C LEU A 301 -14.17 -7.15 18.84
N ASN A 302 -15.22 -7.95 18.79
CA ASN A 302 -15.32 -9.16 17.97
C ASN A 302 -16.59 -9.04 17.15
N GLN A 303 -16.51 -9.30 15.85
CA GLN A 303 -17.68 -9.26 14.99
C GLN A 303 -17.65 -10.34 13.94
N MET A 304 -18.85 -10.82 13.66
CA MET A 304 -19.17 -11.59 12.47
C MET A 304 -20.25 -10.84 11.70
N PHE A 305 -20.05 -10.66 10.39
CA PHE A 305 -21.00 -10.00 9.50
C PHE A 305 -21.08 -10.71 8.15
N ASP A 306 -22.12 -10.46 7.35
CA ASP A 306 -22.24 -10.96 5.98
C ASP A 306 -21.68 -9.97 4.93
N GLY A 307 -21.73 -10.32 3.64
CA GLY A 307 -21.21 -9.47 2.55
C GLY A 307 -21.85 -8.08 2.43
N ASP A 308 -23.04 -7.90 2.99
CA ASP A 308 -23.75 -6.62 3.05
C ASP A 308 -23.47 -5.88 4.36
N TYR A 309 -22.48 -6.33 5.13
CA TYR A 309 -22.13 -5.85 6.47
C TYR A 309 -23.26 -5.96 7.48
N ASN A 310 -24.24 -6.85 7.28
CA ASN A 310 -25.23 -7.12 8.31
C ASN A 310 -24.56 -7.84 9.46
N TYR A 311 -24.67 -7.25 10.65
CA TYR A 311 -24.15 -7.85 11.86
C TYR A 311 -24.85 -9.17 12.17
N LEU A 312 -24.06 -10.23 12.33
CA LEU A 312 -24.53 -11.57 12.64
C LEU A 312 -24.42 -11.86 14.14
N SER A 313 -23.22 -11.64 14.74
CA SER A 313 -22.99 -11.79 16.18
C SER A 313 -21.60 -11.30 16.63
N ASP A 314 -21.37 -11.24 17.95
CA ASP A 314 -20.05 -11.03 18.56
C ASP A 314 -19.27 -12.35 18.76
N ASP A 315 -19.93 -13.49 18.58
CA ASP A 315 -19.36 -14.83 18.72
C ASP A 315 -18.83 -15.30 17.36
N ILE A 316 -17.50 -15.38 17.22
CA ILE A 316 -16.88 -15.82 15.97
C ILE A 316 -16.99 -17.34 15.86
N ALA A 317 -17.61 -17.81 14.77
CA ALA A 317 -17.77 -19.24 14.52
C ALA A 317 -16.42 -19.93 14.30
N THR A 318 -16.30 -21.18 14.74
CA THR A 318 -15.05 -21.96 14.68
C THR A 318 -14.43 -22.05 13.28
N GLY A 319 -15.23 -22.04 12.22
CA GLY A 319 -14.73 -22.02 10.84
C GLY A 319 -13.99 -20.74 10.43
N TYR A 320 -14.03 -19.69 11.26
CA TYR A 320 -13.37 -18.42 11.00
C TYR A 320 -12.33 -18.05 12.06
N GLU A 321 -12.09 -18.92 13.04
CA GLU A 321 -11.15 -18.65 14.14
C GLU A 321 -9.73 -18.41 13.63
N GLU A 322 -9.30 -19.11 12.59
CA GLU A 322 -7.94 -19.00 12.01
C GLU A 322 -7.64 -17.59 11.48
N PHE A 323 -8.65 -16.91 10.91
CA PHE A 323 -8.52 -15.54 10.40
C PHE A 323 -8.36 -14.51 11.51
N VAL A 324 -8.81 -14.84 12.72
CA VAL A 324 -8.87 -13.92 13.86
C VAL A 324 -8.07 -14.43 15.07
N GLU A 325 -7.08 -15.29 14.84
CA GLU A 325 -6.13 -15.67 15.90
C GLU A 325 -5.32 -14.46 16.33
N GLU A 326 -5.30 -14.15 17.63
CA GLU A 326 -4.61 -12.95 18.13
C GLU A 326 -3.08 -13.03 17.96
N SER A 327 -2.53 -14.23 17.74
CA SER A 327 -1.13 -14.41 17.31
C SER A 327 -0.82 -13.81 15.93
N ASN A 328 -1.85 -13.48 15.13
CA ASN A 328 -1.68 -12.82 13.84
C ASN A 328 -1.57 -11.30 13.94
N ILE A 329 -1.77 -10.71 15.13
CA ILE A 329 -1.66 -9.26 15.36
C ILE A 329 -0.21 -8.82 15.20
N PHE A 330 0.00 -7.72 14.47
CA PHE A 330 1.27 -7.01 14.49
C PHE A 330 1.38 -6.19 15.78
N THR A 331 2.41 -6.49 16.56
CA THR A 331 2.68 -5.90 17.86
C THR A 331 3.47 -4.60 17.72
N TYR A 332 3.73 -3.93 18.84
CA TYR A 332 4.59 -2.75 18.87
C TYR A 332 6.00 -3.03 18.32
N ASP A 333 6.55 -4.22 18.58
CA ASP A 333 7.89 -4.62 18.13
C ASP A 333 7.98 -4.79 16.60
N ASP A 334 6.83 -4.96 15.93
CA ASP A 334 6.73 -5.07 14.48
C ASP A 334 6.69 -3.70 13.78
N MET A 335 6.51 -2.61 14.54
CA MET A 335 6.41 -1.25 13.98
C MET A 335 7.79 -0.68 13.63
N PRO A 336 7.96 -0.05 12.45
CA PRO A 336 9.22 0.61 12.12
C PRO A 336 9.50 1.77 13.07
N SER A 337 10.72 1.87 13.61
CA SER A 337 11.09 2.93 14.54
C SER A 337 11.72 4.16 13.88
N ALA A 338 11.96 4.11 12.57
CA ALA A 338 12.62 5.15 11.80
C ALA A 338 12.20 5.08 10.32
N LEU A 339 12.63 6.08 9.54
CA LEU A 339 12.49 6.09 8.09
C LEU A 339 12.98 4.79 7.48
N LEU A 340 12.24 4.33 6.47
CA LEU A 340 12.52 3.10 5.78
C LEU A 340 13.79 3.24 4.93
N SER A 341 14.68 2.26 5.00
CA SER A 341 15.82 2.21 4.07
C SER A 341 15.35 1.73 2.70
N SER A 342 15.81 2.36 1.63
CA SER A 342 15.57 1.86 0.27
C SER A 342 16.18 0.46 0.10
N PRO A 343 15.45 -0.51 -0.49
CA PRO A 343 16.01 -1.80 -0.90
C PRO A 343 17.18 -1.68 -1.89
N TRP A 344 17.32 -0.52 -2.55
CA TRP A 344 18.30 -0.25 -3.60
C TRP A 344 19.18 0.98 -3.32
N ALA A 345 19.37 1.33 -2.05
CA ALA A 345 20.36 2.33 -1.64
C ALA A 345 21.78 1.77 -1.86
N ASN A 346 22.38 2.08 -3.01
CA ASN A 346 23.80 1.90 -3.29
C ASN A 346 24.42 3.24 -3.66
#